data_AF-A0A7Y0N180-F1
#
_entry.id   AF-A0A7Y0N180-F1
#
_cell.length_a   1.000
_cell.length_b   1.000
_cell.length_c   1.000
_cell.angle_alpha   90.00
_cell.angle_beta   90.00
_cell.angle_gamma   90.00
#
_symmetry.space_group_name_H-M   'P 1'
#
loop_
_entity.id
_entity.type
_entity.pdbx_description
1 polymer ?
#
loop_
_entity_poly.entity_id
_entity_poly.type
_entity_poly.pdbx_seq_one_letter_code
_entity_poly.pdbx_strand_id
1 'polypeptide(L)'
;MLNRILVYKRTHTGDPNLDGDFGVNDCMGKVREYEYDAVIGVGGTGSEPTQYGIQRKVNWVGIKSGQSPSSVAMRGDIIHFDKFVLLEHQGPDFEQLAPLLARRLYYENARFLLSSLSPQELAEANKVIEYCLNLESIKSINNSEFRCKPCCFPSKLVKNVT
;
A
#
# COMPACT_ATOMS: atom_id res chain seq x y z
N MET A 1 -13.96 10.31 14.52
CA MET A 1 -14.07 8.99 13.84
C MET A 1 -14.36 9.27 12.38
N LEU A 2 -13.70 8.54 11.48
CA LEU A 2 -13.87 8.65 10.03
C LEU A 2 -15.03 7.75 9.61
N ASN A 3 -15.83 8.19 8.64
CA ASN A 3 -17.08 7.51 8.27
C ASN A 3 -16.96 6.73 6.97
N ARG A 4 -16.11 7.18 6.04
CA ARG A 4 -15.88 6.54 4.76
C ARG A 4 -14.40 6.22 4.61
N ILE A 5 -14.06 4.94 4.72
CA ILE A 5 -12.67 4.49 4.64
C ILE A 5 -12.54 3.53 3.46
N LEU A 6 -11.64 3.85 2.54
CA LEU A 6 -11.25 2.96 1.46
C LEU A 6 -10.19 1.97 1.97
N VAL A 7 -10.45 0.69 1.87
CA VAL A 7 -9.46 -0.37 2.18
C VAL A 7 -9.20 -1.17 0.92
N TYR A 8 -7.95 -1.33 0.49
CA TYR A 8 -7.66 -2.03 -0.76
C TYR A 8 -6.39 -2.86 -0.74
N LYS A 9 -6.33 -3.86 -1.63
CA LYS A 9 -5.15 -4.73 -1.81
C LYS A 9 -4.12 -4.11 -2.76
N ARG A 10 -2.87 -4.11 -2.33
CA ARG A 10 -1.67 -3.78 -3.11
C ARG A 10 -0.95 -5.04 -3.53
N THR A 11 -0.34 -5.01 -4.70
CA THR A 11 0.56 -6.07 -5.17
C THR A 11 2.03 -5.66 -5.15
N HIS A 12 2.30 -4.35 -5.18
CA HIS A 12 3.63 -3.77 -5.20
C HIS A 12 3.71 -2.51 -4.34
N THR A 13 4.93 -2.00 -4.17
CA THR A 13 5.24 -0.78 -3.40
C THR A 13 5.41 0.45 -4.30
N GLY A 14 5.60 1.64 -3.72
CA GLY A 14 5.90 2.86 -4.47
C GLY A 14 4.68 3.63 -4.97
N ASP A 15 3.47 3.16 -4.66
CA ASP A 15 2.23 3.92 -4.79
C ASP A 15 1.37 3.70 -3.53
N PRO A 16 1.25 4.69 -2.63
CA PRO A 16 1.75 6.07 -2.71
C PRO A 16 3.28 6.17 -2.67
N ASN A 17 3.81 7.31 -3.12
CA ASN A 17 5.23 7.65 -2.98
C ASN A 17 5.59 8.03 -1.52
N LEU A 18 6.85 8.41 -1.28
CA LEU A 18 7.34 8.84 0.04
C LEU A 18 6.66 10.13 0.55
N ASP A 19 6.18 10.98 -0.35
CA ASP A 19 5.50 12.23 -0.03
C ASP A 19 4.00 12.03 0.24
N GLY A 20 3.50 10.81 0.08
CA GLY A 20 2.10 10.46 0.29
C GLY A 20 1.20 10.70 -0.93
N ASP A 21 1.76 10.92 -2.12
CA ASP A 21 0.95 11.04 -3.33
C ASP A 21 0.46 9.67 -3.78
N PHE A 22 -0.84 9.45 -3.67
CA PHE A 22 -1.49 8.21 -4.07
C PHE A 22 -2.02 8.31 -5.50
N GLY A 23 -1.53 7.40 -6.35
CA GLY A 23 -1.87 7.27 -7.76
C GLY A 23 -0.77 7.66 -8.73
N VAL A 24 0.44 7.91 -8.25
CA VAL A 24 1.63 8.24 -9.06
C VAL A 24 1.99 7.16 -10.08
N ASN A 25 1.60 5.91 -9.83
CA ASN A 25 1.77 4.78 -10.75
C ASN A 25 0.43 4.29 -11.32
N ASP A 26 -0.59 5.14 -11.32
CA ASP A 26 -1.96 4.86 -11.75
C ASP A 26 -2.64 3.70 -11.00
N CYS A 27 -2.22 3.45 -9.76
CA CYS A 27 -2.89 2.44 -8.93
C CYS A 27 -4.34 2.84 -8.67
N MET A 28 -5.22 1.84 -8.62
CA MET A 28 -6.65 1.97 -8.33
C MET A 28 -7.49 2.81 -9.31
N GLY A 29 -6.88 3.58 -10.23
CA GLY A 29 -7.56 4.39 -11.24
C GLY A 29 -8.70 5.22 -10.65
N LYS A 30 -9.88 5.19 -11.29
CA LYS A 30 -11.10 5.90 -10.86
C LYS A 30 -11.56 5.63 -9.44
N VAL A 31 -11.14 4.53 -8.80
CA VAL A 31 -11.48 4.29 -7.39
C VAL A 31 -10.90 5.39 -6.49
N ARG A 32 -9.80 6.04 -6.91
CA ARG A 32 -9.22 7.20 -6.23
C ARG A 32 -10.18 8.39 -6.17
N GLU A 33 -11.08 8.53 -7.13
CA GLU A 33 -12.04 9.64 -7.23
C GLU A 33 -13.32 9.40 -6.41
N TYR A 34 -13.45 8.25 -5.75
CA TYR A 34 -14.59 8.01 -4.88
C TYR A 34 -14.54 8.90 -3.63
N GLU A 35 -15.71 9.08 -3.03
CA GLU A 35 -15.87 9.85 -1.81
C GLU A 35 -15.47 9.01 -0.58
N TYR A 36 -14.32 9.35 0.01
CA TYR A 36 -13.81 8.76 1.25
C TYR A 36 -13.00 9.79 2.03
N ASP A 37 -12.96 9.59 3.35
CA ASP A 37 -12.24 10.43 4.30
C ASP A 37 -10.80 9.93 4.49
N ALA A 38 -10.56 8.63 4.32
CA ALA A 38 -9.25 8.02 4.52
C ALA A 38 -9.07 6.73 3.70
N VAL A 39 -7.80 6.30 3.60
CA VAL A 39 -7.39 5.10 2.87
C VAL A 39 -6.48 4.23 3.72
N ILE A 40 -6.64 2.91 3.59
CA ILE A 40 -5.77 1.88 4.13
C ILE A 40 -5.30 1.01 2.97
N GLY A 41 -3.99 1.03 2.69
CA GLY A 41 -3.37 0.12 1.73
C GLY A 41 -2.83 -1.11 2.43
N VAL A 42 -3.27 -2.30 2.01
CA VAL A 42 -2.79 -3.58 2.58
C VAL A 42 -2.20 -4.47 1.50
N GLY A 43 -1.20 -5.28 1.83
CA GLY A 43 -0.67 -6.24 0.86
C GLY A 43 -1.65 -7.37 0.60
N GLY A 44 -1.74 -7.80 -0.65
CA GLY A 44 -2.49 -8.98 -1.07
C GLY A 44 -1.89 -10.30 -0.56
N THR A 45 -2.45 -11.41 -1.02
CA THR A 45 -2.01 -12.78 -0.67
C THR A 45 -1.19 -13.46 -1.76
N GLY A 46 -1.07 -12.86 -2.95
CA GLY A 46 -0.35 -13.42 -4.09
C GLY A 46 1.18 -13.34 -3.97
N SER A 47 1.86 -13.92 -4.97
CA SER A 47 3.33 -14.00 -5.03
C SER A 47 4.01 -12.63 -5.06
N GLU A 48 3.44 -11.66 -5.78
CA GLU A 48 4.01 -10.32 -5.91
C GLU A 48 4.06 -9.58 -4.57
N PRO A 49 2.97 -9.46 -3.77
CA PRO A 49 3.05 -8.94 -2.41
C PRO A 49 4.08 -9.65 -1.51
N THR A 50 4.25 -10.97 -1.68
CA THR A 50 5.27 -11.74 -0.95
C THR A 50 6.68 -11.32 -1.34
N GLN A 51 6.96 -11.13 -2.63
CA GLN A 51 8.27 -10.68 -3.12
C GLN A 51 8.66 -9.30 -2.58
N TYR A 52 7.69 -8.40 -2.45
CA TYR A 52 7.88 -7.08 -1.85
C TYR A 52 7.86 -7.09 -0.32
N GLY A 53 7.63 -8.23 0.34
CA GLY A 53 7.57 -8.34 1.80
C GLY A 53 6.35 -7.66 2.43
N ILE A 54 5.32 -7.35 1.65
CA ILE A 54 4.12 -6.62 2.08
C ILE A 54 2.90 -7.51 2.30
N GLN A 55 2.99 -8.79 1.97
CA GLN A 55 1.89 -9.75 2.03
C GLN A 55 1.14 -9.68 3.38
N ARG A 56 -0.19 -9.48 3.35
CA ARG A 56 -1.08 -9.40 4.52
C ARG A 56 -0.74 -8.31 5.56
N LYS A 57 0.14 -7.37 5.24
CA LYS A 57 0.51 -6.26 6.12
C LYS A 57 -0.24 -4.99 5.79
N VAL A 58 -0.43 -4.12 6.77
CA VAL A 58 -0.82 -2.72 6.54
C VAL A 58 0.38 -1.97 6.01
N ASN A 59 0.34 -1.56 4.74
CA ASN A 59 1.49 -0.93 4.10
C ASN A 59 1.50 0.58 4.27
N TRP A 60 0.34 1.20 4.37
CA TRP A 60 0.22 2.64 4.61
C TRP A 60 -1.21 3.00 5.00
N VAL A 61 -1.37 4.14 5.68
CA VAL A 61 -2.66 4.78 5.89
C VAL A 61 -2.56 6.28 5.61
N GLY A 62 -3.65 6.86 5.13
CA GLY A 62 -3.72 8.30 4.82
C GLY A 62 -5.11 8.88 5.07
N ILE A 63 -5.18 10.07 5.66
CA ILE A 63 -6.42 10.86 5.81
C ILE A 63 -6.45 11.89 4.68
N LYS A 64 -7.45 11.80 3.81
CA LYS A 64 -7.55 12.57 2.56
C LYS A 64 -7.64 14.06 2.87
N SER A 65 -6.77 14.86 2.24
CA SER A 65 -6.82 16.34 2.29
C SER A 65 -7.41 16.93 1.03
N GLY A 66 -7.15 16.29 -0.11
CA GLY A 66 -7.60 16.77 -1.41
C GLY A 66 -7.13 15.87 -2.54
N GLN A 67 -7.31 16.36 -3.76
CA GLN A 67 -6.85 15.69 -4.97
C GLN A 67 -6.43 16.73 -6.01
N SER A 68 -5.49 16.34 -6.87
CA SER A 68 -5.06 17.13 -8.01
C SER A 68 -5.23 16.32 -9.30
N PRO A 69 -5.53 16.99 -10.43
CA PRO A 69 -5.58 16.32 -11.72
C PRO A 69 -4.24 15.65 -12.01
N SER A 70 -4.27 14.40 -12.48
CA SER A 70 -3.06 13.76 -12.98
C SER A 70 -2.54 14.52 -14.22
N SER A 71 -1.25 14.89 -14.25
CA SER A 71 -0.64 15.62 -15.37
C SER A 71 -0.55 14.81 -16.67
N VAL A 72 -0.72 13.50 -16.58
CA VAL A 72 -0.63 12.53 -17.67
C VAL A 72 -2.00 11.87 -17.87
N ALA A 73 -2.24 11.22 -19.01
CA ALA A 73 -3.46 10.44 -19.31
C ALA A 73 -3.64 9.20 -18.40
N MET A 74 -3.69 9.42 -17.08
CA MET A 74 -3.93 8.42 -16.06
C MET A 74 -5.43 8.26 -15.83
N ARG A 75 -5.85 7.18 -15.18
CA ARG A 75 -7.27 6.83 -15.03
C ARG A 75 -7.96 7.54 -13.86
N GLY A 76 -7.25 8.42 -13.15
CA GLY A 76 -7.83 9.26 -12.10
C GLY A 76 -6.82 10.17 -11.41
N ASP A 77 -7.36 11.04 -10.55
CA ASP A 77 -6.63 12.09 -9.83
C ASP A 77 -5.61 11.57 -8.81
N ILE A 78 -4.53 12.33 -8.63
CA ILE A 78 -3.55 12.09 -7.56
C ILE A 78 -4.15 12.57 -6.24
N ILE A 79 -4.12 11.71 -5.23
CA ILE A 79 -4.74 11.98 -3.93
C ILE A 79 -3.65 12.37 -2.94
N HIS A 80 -3.91 13.45 -2.19
CA HIS A 80 -3.03 13.96 -1.15
C HIS A 80 -3.65 13.74 0.23
N PHE A 81 -2.80 13.69 1.26
CA PHE A 81 -3.21 13.39 2.63
C PHE A 81 -2.74 14.46 3.61
N ASP A 82 -3.60 14.82 4.57
CA ASP A 82 -3.24 15.71 5.71
C ASP A 82 -2.39 14.96 6.72
N LYS A 83 -2.69 13.67 6.90
CA LYS A 83 -1.94 12.75 7.74
C LYS A 83 -1.64 11.51 6.94
N PHE A 84 -0.38 11.11 6.93
CA PHE A 84 0.10 9.98 6.16
C PHE A 84 1.20 9.24 6.90
N VAL A 85 1.18 7.91 6.78
CA VAL A 85 2.25 7.04 7.26
C VAL A 85 2.46 5.91 6.25
N LEU A 86 3.70 5.74 5.83
CA LEU A 86 4.15 4.67 4.96
C LEU A 86 4.95 3.65 5.78
N LEU A 87 4.53 2.38 5.77
CA LEU A 87 5.09 1.30 6.60
C LEU A 87 5.64 0.14 5.77
N GLU A 88 5.09 -0.10 4.58
CA GLU A 88 5.46 -1.19 3.67
C GLU A 88 5.65 -2.54 4.41
N HIS A 89 6.86 -3.09 4.40
CA HIS A 89 7.20 -4.38 5.03
C HIS A 89 7.24 -4.31 6.57
N GLN A 90 7.38 -3.11 7.14
CA GLN A 90 7.40 -2.86 8.59
C GLN A 90 5.98 -2.78 9.17
N GLY A 91 4.97 -2.81 8.29
CA GLY A 91 3.57 -2.79 8.67
C GLY A 91 3.15 -3.92 9.62
N PRO A 92 2.20 -3.64 10.53
CA PRO A 92 1.58 -4.68 11.34
C PRO A 92 0.82 -5.67 10.45
N ASP A 93 0.60 -6.87 10.98
CA ASP A 93 -0.28 -7.85 10.34
C ASP A 93 -1.72 -7.32 10.32
N PHE A 94 -2.33 -7.28 9.13
CA PHE A 94 -3.65 -6.69 8.95
C PHE A 94 -4.76 -7.54 9.57
N GLU A 95 -4.66 -8.87 9.47
CA GLU A 95 -5.69 -9.77 10.00
C GLU A 95 -5.72 -9.76 11.53
N GLN A 96 -4.56 -9.61 12.18
CA GLN A 96 -4.50 -9.48 13.63
C GLN A 96 -5.16 -8.18 14.13
N LEU A 97 -5.07 -7.08 13.37
CA LEU A 97 -5.65 -5.80 13.76
C LEU A 97 -7.14 -5.68 13.39
N ALA A 98 -7.51 -6.20 12.22
CA ALA A 98 -8.81 -6.05 11.58
C ALA A 98 -9.30 -7.36 10.92
N PRO A 99 -9.66 -8.37 11.71
CA PRO A 99 -10.02 -9.69 11.20
C PRO A 99 -11.26 -9.70 10.30
N LEU A 100 -12.28 -8.85 10.54
CA LEU A 100 -13.47 -8.79 9.70
C LEU A 100 -13.14 -8.21 8.32
N LEU A 101 -12.36 -7.13 8.27
CA LEU A 101 -11.89 -6.55 7.01
C LEU A 101 -10.98 -7.52 6.23
N ALA A 102 -10.06 -8.19 6.94
CA ALA A 102 -9.16 -9.18 6.34
C ALA A 102 -9.94 -10.36 5.75
N ARG A 103 -11.00 -10.82 6.44
CA ARG A 103 -11.91 -11.84 5.93
C ARG A 103 -12.44 -11.47 4.54
N ARG A 104 -12.97 -10.26 4.40
CA ARG A 104 -13.56 -9.78 3.14
C ARG A 104 -12.52 -9.61 2.02
N LEU A 105 -11.35 -9.05 2.33
CA LEU A 105 -10.32 -8.83 1.32
C LEU A 105 -9.65 -10.12 0.85
N TYR A 106 -9.37 -11.07 1.75
CA TYR A 106 -8.54 -12.24 1.46
C TYR A 106 -9.34 -13.50 1.17
N TYR A 107 -10.50 -13.70 1.80
CA TYR A 107 -11.26 -14.94 1.70
C TYR A 107 -12.49 -14.78 0.82
N GLU A 108 -13.09 -13.58 0.80
CA GLU A 108 -14.18 -13.22 -0.13
C GLU A 108 -13.63 -12.54 -1.40
N ASN A 109 -12.31 -12.45 -1.52
CA ASN A 109 -11.58 -11.94 -2.69
C ASN A 109 -11.92 -10.49 -3.10
N ALA A 110 -12.48 -9.68 -2.21
CA ALA A 110 -12.75 -8.27 -2.51
C ALA A 110 -11.45 -7.54 -2.91
N ARG A 111 -11.49 -6.76 -4.00
CA ARG A 111 -10.34 -5.95 -4.44
C ARG A 111 -10.14 -4.73 -3.54
N PHE A 112 -11.25 -4.12 -3.14
CA PHE A 112 -11.33 -3.03 -2.19
C PHE A 112 -12.68 -3.04 -1.48
N LEU A 113 -12.76 -2.33 -0.35
CA LEU A 113 -13.95 -2.09 0.46
C LEU A 113 -14.10 -0.58 0.65
N LEU A 114 -15.34 -0.08 0.57
CA LEU A 114 -15.63 1.34 0.80
C LEU A 114 -17.05 1.54 1.33
N SER A 115 -18.07 1.34 0.48
CA SER A 115 -19.45 1.73 0.75
C SER A 115 -20.26 0.72 1.56
N SER A 116 -19.72 -0.48 1.77
CA SER A 116 -20.44 -1.62 2.38
C SER A 116 -19.83 -2.06 3.71
N LEU A 117 -19.11 -1.17 4.40
CA LEU A 117 -18.54 -1.48 5.71
C LEU A 117 -19.66 -1.54 6.76
N SER A 118 -19.74 -2.66 7.48
CA SER A 118 -20.56 -2.76 8.68
C SER A 118 -20.02 -1.86 9.79
N PRO A 119 -20.80 -1.53 10.84
CA PRO A 119 -20.30 -0.74 11.97
C PRO A 119 -19.05 -1.35 12.63
N GLN A 120 -18.97 -2.68 12.73
CA GLN A 120 -17.81 -3.38 13.27
C GLN A 120 -16.59 -3.27 12.36
N GLU A 121 -16.78 -3.42 11.04
CA GLU A 121 -15.71 -3.25 10.06
C GLU A 121 -15.20 -1.81 10.02
N LEU A 122 -16.10 -0.83 10.15
CA LEU A 122 -15.73 0.57 10.25
C LEU A 122 -14.94 0.87 11.53
N ALA A 123 -15.30 0.23 12.65
CA ALA A 123 -14.54 0.32 13.89
C ALA A 123 -13.13 -0.30 13.75
N GLU A 124 -13.00 -1.45 13.09
CA GLU A 124 -11.70 -2.05 12.74
C GLU A 124 -10.87 -1.13 11.85
N ALA A 125 -11.47 -0.53 10.83
CA ALA A 125 -10.79 0.40 9.92
C ALA A 125 -10.26 1.62 10.68
N ASN A 126 -11.09 2.24 11.54
CA ASN A 126 -10.67 3.36 12.38
C ASN A 126 -9.54 2.96 13.34
N LYS A 127 -9.62 1.78 13.97
CA LYS A 127 -8.57 1.24 14.86
C LYS A 127 -7.25 1.07 14.11
N VAL A 128 -7.28 0.55 12.88
CA VAL A 128 -6.07 0.40 12.04
C VAL A 128 -5.45 1.77 11.74
N ILE A 129 -6.26 2.75 11.35
CA ILE A 129 -5.78 4.11 11.07
C ILE A 129 -5.17 4.73 12.31
N GLU A 130 -5.87 4.70 13.43
CA GLU A 130 -5.38 5.25 14.71
C GLU A 130 -4.08 4.59 15.15
N TYR A 131 -4.01 3.26 15.09
CA TYR A 131 -2.80 2.53 15.42
C TYR A 131 -1.63 2.92 14.52
N CYS A 132 -1.83 2.91 13.20
CA CYS A 132 -0.76 3.16 12.23
C CYS A 132 -0.27 4.61 12.24
N LEU A 133 -1.15 5.59 12.45
CA LEU A 133 -0.76 7.00 12.51
C LEU A 133 0.13 7.34 13.72
N ASN A 134 0.19 6.46 14.73
CA ASN A 134 1.11 6.58 15.87
C ASN A 134 2.46 5.89 15.63
N LEU A 135 2.67 5.25 14.47
CA LEU A 135 3.94 4.64 14.09
C LEU A 135 4.82 5.61 13.30
N GLU A 136 6.11 5.33 13.26
CA GLU A 136 7.04 6.09 12.44
C GLU A 136 6.91 5.70 10.97
N SER A 137 6.68 6.70 10.11
CA SER A 137 6.70 6.50 8.66
C SER A 137 8.13 6.20 8.20
N ILE A 138 8.26 5.26 7.26
CA ILE A 138 9.48 5.06 6.49
C ILE A 138 9.80 6.38 5.79
N LYS A 139 11.00 6.88 6.04
CA LYS A 139 11.62 7.98 5.31
C LYS A 139 12.62 7.38 4.33
N SER A 140 12.91 8.09 3.24
CA SER A 140 13.94 7.70 2.27
C SER A 140 15.14 7.07 2.99
N ILE A 141 15.39 5.79 2.70
CA ILE A 141 16.61 5.14 3.13
C ILE A 141 17.72 5.84 2.35
N ASN A 142 18.60 6.57 3.05
CA ASN A 142 19.88 6.97 2.48
C ASN A 142 20.49 5.72 1.83
N ASN A 143 20.60 5.71 0.50
CA ASN A 143 21.04 4.66 -0.44
C ASN A 143 22.28 3.82 -0.04
N SER A 144 22.28 3.21 1.14
CA SER A 144 23.45 2.55 1.72
C SER A 144 23.25 1.07 2.00
N GLU A 145 22.01 0.58 2.12
CA GLU A 145 21.78 -0.83 2.52
C GLU A 145 21.13 -1.74 1.46
N PHE A 146 20.67 -1.22 0.32
CA PHE A 146 20.28 -2.05 -0.83
C PHE A 146 21.36 -2.06 -1.92
N ARG A 147 22.61 -2.36 -1.55
CA ARG A 147 23.49 -3.02 -2.53
C ARG A 147 23.02 -4.46 -2.62
N CYS A 148 22.14 -4.75 -3.57
CA CYS A 148 22.04 -6.09 -4.11
C CYS A 148 23.48 -6.57 -4.37
N LYS A 149 23.93 -7.58 -3.62
CA LYS A 149 25.17 -8.29 -3.98
C LYS A 149 24.99 -8.70 -5.44
N PRO A 150 25.87 -8.31 -6.37
CA PRO A 150 25.77 -8.83 -7.71
C PRO A 150 25.86 -10.35 -7.59
N CYS A 151 24.79 -11.05 -7.96
CA CYS A 151 24.83 -12.48 -8.18
C CYS A 151 25.85 -12.70 -9.29
N CYS A 152 27.10 -12.96 -8.92
CA CYS A 152 28.14 -13.37 -9.84
C CYS A 152 27.70 -14.69 -10.46
N PHE A 153 27.13 -14.63 -11.67
CA PHE A 153 27.26 -15.71 -12.63
C PHE A 153 28.73 -15.78 -13.02
N PRO A 154 29.45 -16.90 -12.83
CA PRO A 154 30.76 -17.05 -13.44
C PRO A 154 30.56 -17.14 -14.97
N SER A 155 30.98 -16.10 -15.68
CA SER A 155 31.21 -16.21 -17.12
C SER A 155 32.33 -17.22 -17.34
N LYS A 156 32.00 -18.37 -17.95
CA LYS A 156 33.02 -19.27 -18.47
C LYS A 156 33.83 -18.51 -19.51
N LEU A 157 35.06 -18.18 -19.16
CA LEU A 157 36.14 -17.89 -20.10
C LEU A 157 36.33 -19.12 -21.00
N VAL A 158 35.72 -19.10 -22.18
CA VAL A 158 36.16 -19.97 -23.28
C VAL A 158 37.39 -19.31 -23.87
N LYS A 159 38.57 -19.75 -23.42
CA LYS A 159 39.84 -19.43 -24.06
C LYS A 159 39.90 -20.24 -25.36
N ASN A 160 39.90 -19.53 -26.48
CA ASN A 160 40.40 -20.05 -27.75
C ASN A 160 41.86 -20.46 -27.55
N VAL A 161 42.20 -21.71 -27.89
CA VAL A 161 43.58 -22.15 -28.06
C VAL A 161 43.63 -22.99 -29.34
N THR A 162 44.27 -22.37 -30.35
CA THR A 162 44.87 -22.89 -31.59
C THR A 162 44.07 -23.81 -32.50
#